data_AF-A0A2E6I5L5-F1
#
_entry.id   AF-A0A2E6I5L5-F1
#
_cell.length_a   1.000
_cell.length_b   1.000
_cell.length_c   1.000
_cell.angle_alpha   90.00
_cell.angle_beta   90.00
_cell.angle_gamma   90.00
#
_symmetry.space_group_name_H-M   'P 1'
#
loop_
_entity.id
_entity.type
_entity.pdbx_description
1 polymer ?
#
loop_
_entity_poly.entity_id
_entity_poly.type
_entity_poly.pdbx_seq_one_letter_code
_entity_poly.pdbx_strand_id
1 'polypeptide(L)'
;MTNFDSHIQRLRSAVCAADHTLCHPSTVEALSALRQHATDIEIRLRTPEYDRDEYLLNCDQDGCPVRAEFDVAALVPWVETSEGMILVNRWLAHFFGFRHRVIHLFLDHPDHSDCTFAQIRSLSKYNSPGRLDMPVGGHVTGIDDQLDSLAREVQEELGLSIERDLIDVRVVGTFNIVEDDDMADYIEVEHATVYRASLRTDTFQRLRFQPGEVGGLALIRTDELDRWIQERSEDVGGGMSESWKYYRDE
;
A
#
# COMPACT_ATOMS: atom_id res chain seq x y z
N MET A 1 26.03 -7.54 -13.54
CA MET A 1 24.69 -7.18 -14.03
C MET A 1 24.59 -7.57 -15.49
N THR A 2 23.52 -8.27 -15.87
CA THR A 2 23.20 -8.51 -17.28
C THR A 2 22.77 -7.20 -17.95
N ASN A 3 22.70 -7.15 -19.29
CA ASN A 3 22.17 -5.99 -20.02
C ASN A 3 20.72 -5.68 -19.56
N PHE A 4 19.94 -6.72 -19.27
CA PHE A 4 18.58 -6.62 -18.75
C PHE A 4 18.52 -5.95 -17.37
N ASP A 5 19.33 -6.38 -16.39
CA ASP A 5 19.34 -5.77 -15.05
C ASP A 5 19.73 -4.28 -15.10
N SER A 6 20.66 -3.92 -15.98
CA SER A 6 21.04 -2.52 -16.18
C SER A 6 19.92 -1.67 -16.80
N HIS A 7 19.05 -2.30 -17.59
CA HIS A 7 17.89 -1.65 -18.18
C HIS A 7 16.77 -1.47 -17.15
N ILE A 8 16.49 -2.49 -16.34
CA ILE A 8 15.53 -2.41 -15.23
C ILE A 8 15.90 -1.29 -14.25
N GLN A 9 17.18 -1.19 -13.86
CA GLN A 9 17.61 -0.10 -12.97
C GLN A 9 17.41 1.29 -13.60
N ARG A 10 17.70 1.46 -14.89
CA ARG A 10 17.45 2.74 -15.57
C ARG A 10 15.96 3.08 -15.63
N LEU A 11 15.10 2.08 -15.85
CA LEU A 11 13.65 2.27 -15.84
C LEU A 11 13.16 2.66 -14.45
N ARG A 12 13.63 1.99 -13.40
CA ARG A 12 13.34 2.38 -12.01
C ARG A 12 13.75 3.82 -11.72
N SER A 13 14.96 4.21 -12.11
CA SER A 13 15.44 5.60 -11.96
C SER A 13 14.68 6.63 -12.81
N ALA A 14 14.00 6.20 -13.88
CA ALA A 14 13.15 7.07 -14.69
C ALA A 14 11.76 7.24 -14.08
N VAL A 15 11.17 6.16 -13.55
CA VAL A 15 9.87 6.18 -12.85
C VAL A 15 10.01 6.93 -11.52
N CYS A 16 11.06 6.66 -10.76
CA CYS A 16 11.43 7.36 -9.54
C CYS A 16 12.54 8.37 -9.85
N ALA A 17 12.21 9.62 -10.20
CA ALA A 17 13.23 10.65 -10.39
C ALA A 17 14.15 10.74 -9.14
N ALA A 18 15.38 11.23 -9.31
CA ALA A 18 16.42 11.25 -8.27
C ALA A 18 16.08 12.06 -6.99
N ASP A 19 14.99 12.84 -7.00
CA ASP A 19 14.43 13.60 -5.88
C ASP A 19 13.03 13.12 -5.46
N HIS A 20 12.59 11.97 -5.96
CA HIS A 20 11.26 11.37 -5.77
C HIS A 20 10.07 12.19 -6.32
N THR A 21 10.34 13.23 -7.13
CA THR A 21 9.29 14.00 -7.82
C THR A 21 8.90 13.27 -9.11
N LEU A 22 7.77 12.57 -9.12
CA LEU A 22 7.27 11.99 -10.37
C LEU A 22 6.73 13.09 -11.28
N CYS A 23 7.16 13.08 -12.54
CA CYS A 23 6.50 13.84 -13.59
C CYS A 23 5.94 12.89 -14.65
N HIS A 24 4.72 13.19 -15.08
CA HIS A 24 3.97 12.48 -16.12
C HIS A 24 4.78 12.06 -17.37
N PRO A 25 5.72 12.89 -17.90
CA PRO A 25 6.53 12.51 -19.06
C PRO A 25 7.42 11.29 -18.84
N SER A 26 8.02 11.15 -17.65
CA SER A 26 8.91 10.03 -17.34
C SER A 26 8.15 8.70 -17.25
N THR A 27 6.90 8.73 -16.79
CA THR A 27 6.00 7.57 -16.78
C THR A 27 5.77 7.05 -18.20
N VAL A 28 5.43 7.91 -19.17
CA VAL A 28 5.17 7.49 -20.55
C VAL A 28 6.42 6.94 -21.24
N GLU A 29 7.59 7.54 -21.00
CA GLU A 29 8.86 7.03 -21.53
C GLU A 29 9.21 5.66 -20.94
N ALA A 30 9.03 5.48 -19.63
CA ALA A 30 9.21 4.20 -18.97
C ALA A 30 8.26 3.13 -19.53
N LEU A 31 6.96 3.44 -19.66
CA LEU A 31 5.96 2.53 -20.24
C LEU A 31 6.31 2.13 -21.68
N SER A 32 6.81 3.07 -22.48
CA SER A 32 7.22 2.80 -23.86
C SER A 32 8.44 1.87 -23.94
N ALA A 33 9.37 1.98 -23.01
CA ALA A 33 10.53 1.11 -22.93
C ALA A 33 10.19 -0.30 -22.40
N LEU A 34 9.23 -0.41 -21.46
CA LEU A 34 8.73 -1.70 -20.97
C LEU A 34 8.19 -2.60 -22.08
N ARG A 35 7.57 -2.00 -23.10
CA ARG A 35 7.05 -2.73 -24.28
C ARG A 35 8.12 -3.58 -24.96
N GLN A 36 9.37 -3.11 -25.01
CA GLN A 36 10.46 -3.83 -25.68
C GLN A 36 10.93 -5.07 -24.91
N HIS A 37 10.56 -5.17 -23.63
CA HIS A 37 11.03 -6.19 -22.69
C HIS A 37 9.91 -7.00 -22.06
N ALA A 38 8.68 -6.87 -22.55
CA ALA A 38 7.49 -7.42 -21.90
C ALA A 38 7.60 -8.93 -21.62
N THR A 39 8.05 -9.73 -22.59
CA THR A 39 8.17 -11.19 -22.42
C THR A 39 9.19 -11.59 -21.33
N ASP A 40 10.32 -10.88 -21.24
CA ASP A 40 11.35 -11.17 -20.22
C ASP A 40 10.84 -10.82 -18.82
N ILE A 41 10.08 -9.74 -18.70
CA ILE A 41 9.44 -9.27 -17.46
C ILE A 41 8.40 -10.30 -17.00
N GLU A 42 7.52 -10.76 -17.89
CA GLU A 42 6.49 -11.75 -17.59
C GLU A 42 7.08 -13.08 -17.08
N ILE A 43 8.24 -13.49 -17.61
CA ILE A 43 8.95 -14.69 -17.15
C ILE A 43 9.56 -14.48 -15.75
N ARG A 44 10.13 -13.30 -15.48
CA ARG A 44 10.77 -12.98 -14.19
C ARG A 44 9.74 -12.84 -13.05
N LEU A 45 8.50 -12.44 -13.36
CA LEU A 45 7.51 -12.02 -12.37
C LEU A 45 6.36 -13.00 -12.14
N ARG A 46 6.51 -14.28 -12.54
CA ARG A 46 5.58 -15.32 -12.10
C ARG A 46 5.73 -15.58 -10.59
N THR A 47 4.92 -14.91 -9.79
CA THR A 47 4.76 -15.19 -8.36
C THR A 47 3.27 -15.38 -8.02
N PRO A 48 2.93 -16.16 -6.97
CA PRO A 48 1.53 -16.33 -6.55
C PRO A 48 0.83 -15.04 -6.12
N GLU A 49 1.58 -14.04 -5.64
CA GLU A 49 1.05 -12.71 -5.27
C GLU A 49 0.51 -11.96 -6.50
N TYR A 50 1.03 -12.28 -7.68
CA TYR A 50 0.75 -11.58 -8.95
C TYR A 50 -0.18 -12.36 -9.88
N ASP A 51 -0.83 -13.41 -9.38
CA ASP A 51 -1.82 -14.22 -10.13
C ASP A 51 -3.20 -13.53 -10.23
N ARG A 52 -3.37 -12.35 -9.60
CA ARG A 52 -4.58 -11.52 -9.72
C ARG A 52 -4.25 -10.18 -10.36
N ASP A 53 -5.05 -9.80 -11.35
CA ASP A 53 -4.99 -8.47 -11.93
C ASP A 53 -5.66 -7.47 -10.97
N GLU A 54 -4.82 -6.74 -10.24
CA GLU A 54 -5.20 -5.60 -9.40
C GLU A 54 -4.53 -4.35 -9.97
N TYR A 55 -5.32 -3.34 -10.30
CA TYR A 55 -4.83 -2.11 -10.92
C TYR A 55 -4.90 -0.95 -9.93
N LEU A 56 -3.75 -0.31 -9.71
CA LEU A 56 -3.57 0.77 -8.75
C LEU A 56 -3.55 2.12 -9.46
N LEU A 57 -4.12 3.13 -8.82
CA LEU A 57 -4.08 4.49 -9.35
C LEU A 57 -2.66 5.06 -9.28
N ASN A 58 -2.02 5.28 -10.43
CA ASN A 58 -0.72 5.94 -10.46
C ASN A 58 -0.89 7.42 -10.09
N CYS A 59 -0.04 7.92 -9.20
CA CYS A 59 -0.09 9.29 -8.71
C CYS A 59 1.30 9.94 -8.63
N ASP A 60 1.32 11.26 -8.49
CA ASP A 60 2.53 12.02 -8.18
C ASP A 60 2.78 12.10 -6.66
N GLN A 61 3.81 12.85 -6.27
CA GLN A 61 4.22 13.03 -4.87
C GLN A 61 3.19 13.76 -4.00
N ASP A 62 2.26 14.50 -4.61
CA ASP A 62 1.17 15.18 -3.90
C ASP A 62 -0.08 14.28 -3.87
N GLY A 63 0.08 13.03 -4.29
CA GLY A 63 -0.98 12.05 -4.43
C GLY A 63 -1.91 12.38 -5.59
N CYS A 64 -1.63 13.34 -6.48
CA CYS A 64 -2.54 13.66 -7.59
C CYS A 64 -2.47 12.58 -8.68
N PRO A 65 -3.60 12.16 -9.28
CA PRO A 65 -3.58 11.10 -10.29
C PRO A 65 -2.80 11.51 -11.54
N VAL A 66 -1.96 10.61 -12.05
CA VAL A 66 -1.24 10.80 -13.31
C VAL A 66 -2.21 10.55 -14.46
N ARG A 67 -2.33 11.51 -15.40
CA ARG A 67 -3.38 11.50 -16.44
C ARG A 67 -2.87 11.43 -17.86
N ALA A 68 -3.23 10.43 -18.65
CA ALA A 68 -2.85 10.32 -20.06
C ALA A 68 -3.87 10.95 -21.02
N GLU A 69 -3.38 11.60 -22.09
CA GLU A 69 -4.21 12.12 -23.19
C GLU A 69 -4.52 11.07 -24.28
N PHE A 70 -3.92 9.88 -24.16
CA PHE A 70 -4.07 8.78 -25.10
C PHE A 70 -4.19 7.46 -24.33
N ASP A 71 -4.70 6.42 -24.99
CA ASP A 71 -4.85 5.09 -24.39
C ASP A 71 -3.48 4.43 -24.17
N VAL A 72 -3.06 4.35 -22.91
CA VAL A 72 -1.77 3.73 -22.53
C VAL A 72 -1.81 2.21 -22.59
N ALA A 73 -2.98 1.56 -22.68
CA ALA A 73 -3.08 0.11 -22.81
C ALA A 73 -2.46 -0.40 -24.14
N ALA A 74 -2.31 0.48 -25.13
CA ALA A 74 -1.59 0.17 -26.37
C ALA A 74 -0.06 0.07 -26.19
N LEU A 75 0.49 0.53 -25.05
CA LEU A 75 1.92 0.47 -24.75
C LEU A 75 2.31 -0.90 -24.17
N VAL A 76 1.64 -1.33 -23.10
CA VAL A 76 1.87 -2.59 -22.38
C VAL A 76 0.57 -3.15 -21.81
N PRO A 77 0.41 -4.48 -21.68
CA PRO A 77 -0.85 -5.09 -21.25
C PRO A 77 -1.17 -4.92 -19.75
N TRP A 78 -0.22 -4.44 -18.94
CA TRP A 78 -0.35 -4.33 -17.48
C TRP A 78 -0.65 -2.90 -17.02
N VAL A 79 -1.13 -2.07 -17.93
CA VAL A 79 -1.49 -0.67 -17.68
C VAL A 79 -2.79 -0.37 -18.40
N GLU A 80 -3.66 0.37 -17.73
CA GLU A 80 -4.96 0.76 -18.25
C GLU A 80 -5.17 2.27 -18.11
N THR A 81 -6.18 2.78 -18.82
CA THR A 81 -6.66 4.15 -18.64
C THR A 81 -8.12 4.11 -18.21
N SER A 82 -8.45 4.81 -17.13
CA SER A 82 -9.85 5.03 -16.70
C SER A 82 -10.08 6.50 -16.43
N GLU A 83 -11.07 7.10 -17.08
CA GLU A 83 -11.36 8.55 -16.99
C GLU A 83 -10.13 9.46 -17.22
N GLY A 84 -9.24 9.02 -18.11
CA GLY A 84 -7.98 9.69 -18.42
C GLY A 84 -6.89 9.53 -17.35
N MET A 85 -7.12 8.77 -16.29
CA MET A 85 -6.13 8.43 -15.26
C MET A 85 -5.42 7.12 -15.60
N ILE A 86 -4.11 7.06 -15.32
CA ILE A 86 -3.29 5.88 -15.55
C ILE A 86 -3.45 4.93 -14.37
N LEU A 87 -3.81 3.68 -14.67
CA LEU A 87 -3.83 2.59 -13.72
C LEU A 87 -2.70 1.62 -14.04
N VAL A 88 -1.94 1.23 -13.04
CA VAL A 88 -0.80 0.33 -13.19
C VAL A 88 -1.07 -0.95 -12.42
N ASN A 89 -0.85 -2.11 -13.02
CA ASN A 89 -0.98 -3.37 -12.29
C ASN A 89 -0.08 -3.34 -11.05
N ARG A 90 -0.59 -3.78 -9.90
CA ARG A 90 0.07 -3.74 -8.60
C ARG A 90 1.48 -4.30 -8.62
N TRP A 91 1.68 -5.45 -9.26
CA TRP A 91 3.02 -6.03 -9.33
C TRP A 91 3.98 -5.15 -10.12
N LEU A 92 3.49 -4.49 -11.18
CA LEU A 92 4.29 -3.57 -11.99
C LEU A 92 4.64 -2.34 -11.16
N ALA A 93 3.72 -1.88 -10.32
CA ALA A 93 3.93 -0.79 -9.39
C ALA A 93 5.07 -1.08 -8.40
N HIS A 94 5.00 -2.20 -7.67
CA HIS A 94 6.08 -2.56 -6.73
C HIS A 94 7.37 -3.00 -7.43
N PHE A 95 7.31 -3.52 -8.67
CA PHE A 95 8.53 -3.95 -9.37
C PHE A 95 9.32 -2.78 -9.97
N PHE A 96 8.64 -1.76 -10.51
CA PHE A 96 9.29 -0.59 -11.14
C PHE A 96 9.25 0.68 -10.30
N GLY A 97 8.51 0.69 -9.19
CA GLY A 97 8.32 1.83 -8.32
C GLY A 97 7.33 2.86 -8.87
N PHE A 98 6.27 2.44 -9.57
CA PHE A 98 5.21 3.39 -9.94
C PHE A 98 4.49 3.82 -8.67
N ARG A 99 4.56 5.13 -8.38
CA ARG A 99 3.91 5.65 -7.18
C ARG A 99 2.40 5.45 -7.25
N HIS A 100 1.85 4.89 -6.19
CA HIS A 100 0.44 4.63 -6.05
C HIS A 100 -0.04 5.06 -4.66
N ARG A 101 -1.35 5.16 -4.49
CA ARG A 101 -1.95 5.61 -3.23
C ARG A 101 -2.22 4.42 -2.32
N VAL A 102 -1.97 4.61 -1.04
CA VAL A 102 -2.35 3.65 0.01
C VAL A 102 -3.10 4.35 1.14
N ILE A 103 -3.85 3.56 1.90
CA ILE A 103 -4.49 3.97 3.12
C ILE A 103 -3.96 3.15 4.28
N HIS A 104 -3.81 3.80 5.43
CA HIS A 104 -3.45 3.17 6.69
C HIS A 104 -4.46 3.61 7.74
N LEU A 105 -5.00 2.70 8.55
CA LEU A 105 -5.94 3.01 9.61
C LEU A 105 -5.39 2.54 10.96
N PHE A 106 -5.16 3.49 11.86
CA PHE A 106 -5.08 3.23 13.28
C PHE A 106 -6.47 3.02 13.87
N LEU A 107 -6.56 2.08 14.80
CA LEU A 107 -7.81 1.67 15.39
C LEU A 107 -7.65 1.58 16.91
N ASP A 108 -8.38 2.43 17.62
CA ASP A 108 -8.29 2.52 19.06
C ASP A 108 -9.40 1.73 19.76
N HIS A 109 -9.08 1.28 20.98
CA HIS A 109 -10.07 0.66 21.84
C HIS A 109 -10.93 1.76 22.50
N PRO A 110 -12.27 1.65 22.48
CA PRO A 110 -13.16 2.69 23.01
C PRO A 110 -12.92 3.01 24.49
N ASP A 111 -12.59 1.98 25.27
CA ASP A 111 -12.45 2.08 26.74
C ASP A 111 -11.00 2.00 27.26
N HIS A 112 -9.99 1.82 26.39
CA HIS A 112 -8.59 1.67 26.78
C HIS A 112 -7.72 2.68 26.01
N SER A 113 -7.67 3.90 26.53
CA SER A 113 -7.02 5.04 25.86
C SER A 113 -5.49 4.92 25.73
N ASP A 114 -4.86 4.03 26.51
CA ASP A 114 -3.42 3.73 26.45
C ASP A 114 -3.11 2.54 25.54
N CYS A 115 -4.11 2.02 24.82
CA CYS A 115 -3.98 0.89 23.91
C CYS A 115 -4.49 1.22 22.52
N THR A 116 -3.85 0.62 21.52
CA THR A 116 -4.32 0.61 20.13
C THR A 116 -4.28 -0.81 19.61
N PHE A 117 -5.00 -1.07 18.52
CA PHE A 117 -4.91 -2.35 17.84
C PHE A 117 -3.70 -2.39 16.92
N ALA A 118 -3.14 -3.58 16.75
CA ALA A 118 -2.21 -3.91 15.68
C ALA A 118 -2.67 -5.21 15.02
N GLN A 119 -2.64 -5.25 13.70
CA GLN A 119 -2.93 -6.46 12.96
C GLN A 119 -1.73 -7.41 13.07
N ILE A 120 -1.97 -8.70 13.22
CA ILE A 120 -0.97 -9.73 12.97
C ILE A 120 -1.20 -10.19 11.54
N ARG A 121 -0.27 -9.89 10.63
CA ARG A 121 -0.37 -10.27 9.22
C ARG A 121 -0.45 -11.79 9.09
N SER A 122 -1.30 -12.29 8.20
CA SER A 122 -1.39 -13.73 7.93
C SER A 122 -0.04 -14.31 7.53
N LEU A 123 0.26 -15.53 7.99
CA LEU A 123 1.47 -16.26 7.60
C LEU A 123 1.50 -16.63 6.11
N SER A 124 0.38 -16.48 5.41
CA SER A 124 0.27 -16.70 3.96
C SER A 124 0.51 -15.44 3.12
N LYS A 125 0.69 -14.26 3.75
CA LYS A 125 1.06 -13.05 3.02
C LYS A 125 2.44 -13.19 2.39
N TYR A 126 2.59 -12.61 1.20
CA TYR A 126 3.85 -12.58 0.49
C TYR A 126 4.86 -11.65 1.18
N ASN A 127 4.42 -10.45 1.56
CA ASN A 127 5.22 -9.46 2.29
C ASN A 127 4.92 -9.47 3.80
N SER A 128 5.97 -9.38 4.60
CA SER A 128 5.91 -9.29 6.08
C SER A 128 5.00 -10.33 6.78
N PRO A 129 5.02 -11.63 6.43
CA PRO A 129 4.12 -12.63 7.04
C PRO A 129 4.35 -12.74 8.56
N GLY A 130 3.26 -12.69 9.34
CA GLY A 130 3.30 -12.83 10.80
C GLY A 130 3.76 -11.60 11.58
N ARG A 131 4.21 -10.52 10.92
CA ARG A 131 4.60 -9.27 11.57
C ARG A 131 3.38 -8.51 12.11
N LEU A 132 3.59 -7.67 13.12
CA LEU A 132 2.61 -6.68 13.54
C LEU A 132 2.53 -5.55 12.52
N ASP A 133 1.34 -5.10 12.17
CA ASP A 133 1.16 -4.04 11.19
C ASP A 133 -0.09 -3.19 11.48
N MET A 134 -0.39 -2.24 10.60
CA MET A 134 -1.60 -1.42 10.63
C MET A 134 -2.83 -2.30 10.84
N PRO A 135 -3.75 -1.95 11.78
CA PRO A 135 -5.03 -2.64 11.94
C PRO A 135 -5.76 -2.90 10.63
N VAL A 136 -5.78 -1.89 9.77
CA VAL A 136 -6.20 -1.98 8.37
C VAL A 136 -5.23 -1.18 7.51
N GLY A 137 -4.79 -1.77 6.39
CA GLY A 137 -3.95 -1.09 5.42
C GLY A 137 -4.09 -1.71 4.03
N GLY A 138 -4.06 -0.89 2.99
CA GLY A 138 -4.24 -1.39 1.62
C GLY A 138 -4.15 -0.30 0.58
N HIS A 139 -4.23 -0.70 -0.70
CA HIS A 139 -4.07 0.19 -1.82
C HIS A 139 -5.40 0.84 -2.22
N VAL A 140 -5.30 2.02 -2.83
CA VAL A 140 -6.43 2.60 -3.58
C VAL A 140 -6.47 1.93 -4.96
N THR A 141 -7.49 1.10 -5.15
CA THR A 141 -7.72 0.33 -6.37
C THR A 141 -8.52 1.13 -7.40
N GLY A 142 -8.19 0.96 -8.68
CA GLY A 142 -8.92 1.60 -9.77
C GLY A 142 -8.93 3.13 -9.66
N ILE A 143 -10.13 3.71 -9.63
CA ILE A 143 -10.34 5.16 -9.52
C ILE A 143 -11.06 5.54 -8.22
N ASP A 144 -11.07 4.62 -7.26
CA ASP A 144 -11.74 4.82 -5.98
C ASP A 144 -11.15 6.03 -5.25
N ASP A 145 -11.98 6.70 -4.44
CA ASP A 145 -11.45 7.66 -3.49
C ASP A 145 -10.84 6.94 -2.28
N GLN A 146 -10.09 7.68 -1.46
CA GLN A 146 -9.40 7.11 -0.31
C GLN A 146 -10.37 6.58 0.76
N LEU A 147 -11.57 7.15 0.89
CA LEU A 147 -12.53 6.75 1.91
C LEU A 147 -13.28 5.49 1.48
N ASP A 148 -13.63 5.37 0.20
CA ASP A 148 -14.19 4.18 -0.41
C ASP A 148 -13.20 3.01 -0.31
N SER A 149 -11.91 3.27 -0.59
CA SER A 149 -10.84 2.28 -0.40
C SER A 149 -10.72 1.86 1.06
N LEU A 150 -10.70 2.83 1.99
CA LEU A 150 -10.69 2.53 3.43
C LEU A 150 -11.90 1.67 3.84
N ALA A 151 -13.10 1.97 3.34
CA ALA A 151 -14.31 1.22 3.66
C ALA A 151 -14.23 -0.22 3.15
N ARG A 152 -13.71 -0.41 1.93
CA ARG A 152 -13.47 -1.74 1.36
C ARG A 152 -12.46 -2.53 2.20
N GLU A 153 -11.29 -1.95 2.51
CA GLU A 153 -10.26 -2.63 3.30
C GLU A 153 -10.74 -2.98 4.72
N VAL A 154 -11.48 -2.08 5.39
CA VAL A 154 -12.08 -2.37 6.71
C VAL A 154 -13.06 -3.55 6.64
N GLN A 155 -13.83 -3.62 5.55
CA GLN A 155 -14.79 -4.69 5.33
C GLN A 155 -14.11 -6.01 4.94
N GLU A 156 -13.06 -5.96 4.12
CA GLU A 156 -12.29 -7.12 3.68
C GLU A 156 -11.49 -7.69 4.86
N GLU A 157 -10.65 -6.89 5.51
CA GLU A 157 -9.73 -7.40 6.52
C GLU A 157 -10.41 -7.73 7.86
N LEU A 158 -11.36 -6.90 8.30
CA LEU A 158 -11.97 -7.02 9.63
C LEU A 158 -13.44 -7.45 9.61
N GLY A 159 -14.09 -7.48 8.44
CA GLY A 159 -15.52 -7.81 8.34
C GLY A 159 -16.44 -6.69 8.85
N LEU A 160 -15.93 -5.46 8.97
CA LEU A 160 -16.62 -4.33 9.59
C LEU A 160 -17.06 -3.26 8.55
N SER A 161 -18.00 -2.39 8.93
CA SER A 161 -18.36 -1.19 8.17
C SER A 161 -17.99 0.05 8.97
N ILE A 162 -17.44 1.07 8.30
CA ILE A 162 -17.03 2.33 8.92
C ILE A 162 -18.19 2.96 9.70
N GLU A 163 -19.36 3.09 9.08
CA GLU A 163 -20.52 3.80 9.63
C GLU A 163 -21.08 3.10 10.87
N ARG A 164 -21.14 1.76 10.82
CA ARG A 164 -21.77 0.96 11.86
C ARG A 164 -20.82 0.65 13.01
N ASP A 165 -19.54 0.46 12.72
CA ASP A 165 -18.61 -0.22 13.62
C ASP A 165 -17.50 0.70 14.15
N LEU A 166 -17.23 1.82 13.46
CA LEU A 166 -16.22 2.81 13.84
C LEU A 166 -16.85 4.13 14.31
N ILE A 167 -16.06 4.91 15.05
CA ILE A 167 -16.34 6.30 15.43
C ILE A 167 -15.09 7.16 15.22
N ASP A 168 -15.32 8.47 15.04
CA ASP A 168 -14.25 9.47 14.97
C ASP A 168 -13.20 9.18 13.89
N VAL A 169 -13.68 8.71 12.73
CA VAL A 169 -12.84 8.38 11.58
C VAL A 169 -12.36 9.70 10.98
N ARG A 170 -11.06 9.95 11.05
CA ARG A 170 -10.43 11.17 10.55
C ARG A 170 -9.06 10.90 9.93
N VAL A 171 -8.64 11.79 9.05
CA VAL A 171 -7.27 11.82 8.52
C VAL A 171 -6.35 12.47 9.54
N VAL A 172 -5.24 11.82 9.84
CA VAL A 172 -4.24 12.27 10.82
C VAL A 172 -2.90 12.63 10.16
N GLY A 173 -2.72 12.26 8.89
CA GLY A 173 -1.55 12.65 8.11
C GLY A 173 -1.55 12.10 6.69
N THR A 174 -0.68 12.68 5.87
CA THR A 174 -0.36 12.19 4.52
C THR A 174 1.15 12.28 4.31
N PHE A 175 1.75 11.29 3.67
CA PHE A 175 3.19 11.28 3.40
C PHE A 175 3.57 10.37 2.24
N ASN A 176 4.81 10.53 1.76
CA ASN A 176 5.39 9.66 0.75
C ASN A 176 6.28 8.60 1.40
N ILE A 177 6.14 7.37 0.92
CA ILE A 177 7.03 6.25 1.21
C ILE A 177 7.88 6.01 -0.04
N VAL A 178 9.19 5.80 0.17
CA VAL A 178 10.12 5.30 -0.85
C VAL A 178 11.15 4.41 -0.16
N GLU A 179 10.86 3.12 -0.10
CA GLU A 179 11.72 2.14 0.58
C GLU A 179 11.94 0.90 -0.31
N ASP A 180 13.18 0.42 -0.36
CA ASP A 180 13.46 -0.90 -0.91
C ASP A 180 12.98 -1.94 0.12
N ASP A 181 12.26 -2.96 -0.32
CA ASP A 181 11.86 -4.06 0.55
C ASP A 181 13.01 -5.08 0.70
N ASP A 182 12.96 -5.92 1.74
CA ASP A 182 13.84 -7.08 1.89
C ASP A 182 13.76 -8.03 0.68
N MET A 183 12.64 -7.97 -0.05
CA MET A 183 12.38 -8.73 -1.25
C MET A 183 13.10 -8.19 -2.49
N ALA A 184 13.79 -9.09 -3.20
CA ALA A 184 14.45 -8.74 -4.45
C ALA A 184 13.43 -8.22 -5.49
N ASP A 185 13.75 -7.09 -6.10
CA ASP A 185 12.93 -6.43 -7.11
C ASP A 185 11.53 -5.97 -6.64
N TYR A 186 11.41 -5.64 -5.37
CA TYR A 186 10.22 -5.06 -4.80
C TYR A 186 10.59 -3.75 -4.10
N ILE A 187 9.97 -2.66 -4.50
CA ILE A 187 10.16 -1.33 -3.94
C ILE A 187 8.80 -0.74 -3.60
N GLU A 188 8.67 -0.21 -2.39
CA GLU A 188 7.49 0.53 -1.98
C GLU A 188 7.64 1.98 -2.36
N VAL A 189 6.76 2.44 -3.25
CA VAL A 189 6.69 3.83 -3.68
C VAL A 189 5.25 4.26 -3.55
N GLU A 190 4.91 4.87 -2.43
CA GLU A 190 3.52 5.08 -2.06
C GLU A 190 3.26 6.53 -1.65
N HIS A 191 2.03 6.97 -1.83
CA HIS A 191 1.49 8.16 -1.19
C HIS A 191 0.42 7.70 -0.19
N ALA A 192 0.79 7.68 1.09
CA ALA A 192 -0.03 7.16 2.16
C ALA A 192 -0.97 8.23 2.72
N THR A 193 -2.24 7.87 2.92
CA THR A 193 -3.19 8.63 3.75
C THR A 193 -3.46 7.87 5.03
N VAL A 194 -3.12 8.49 6.16
CA VAL A 194 -3.25 7.87 7.48
C VAL A 194 -4.55 8.33 8.11
N TYR A 195 -5.36 7.37 8.49
CA TYR A 195 -6.59 7.52 9.23
C TYR A 195 -6.41 7.04 10.66
N ARG A 196 -7.25 7.58 11.54
CA ARG A 196 -7.46 7.07 12.89
C ARG A 196 -8.95 6.99 13.16
N ALA A 197 -9.35 5.95 13.86
CA ALA A 197 -10.71 5.77 14.36
C ALA A 197 -10.69 5.00 15.67
N SER A 198 -11.82 4.94 16.35
CA SER A 198 -12.02 3.99 17.46
C SER A 198 -13.10 2.97 17.11
N LEU A 199 -12.97 1.75 17.63
CA LEU A 199 -14.06 0.77 17.57
C LEU A 199 -15.22 1.21 18.47
N ARG A 200 -16.45 0.88 18.07
CA ARG A 200 -17.59 0.90 18.99
C ARG A 200 -17.54 -0.30 19.93
N THR A 201 -18.01 -0.13 21.16
CA THR A 201 -17.95 -1.14 22.23
C THR A 201 -18.59 -2.48 21.87
N ASP A 202 -19.63 -2.49 21.03
CA ASP A 202 -20.34 -3.71 20.62
C ASP A 202 -19.78 -4.38 19.37
N THR A 203 -18.73 -3.81 18.76
CA THR A 203 -18.18 -4.26 17.48
C THR A 203 -17.38 -5.56 17.58
N PHE A 204 -16.77 -5.86 18.73
CA PHE A 204 -15.85 -7.00 18.87
C PHE A 204 -16.42 -8.35 18.41
N GLN A 205 -17.71 -8.59 18.65
CA GLN A 205 -18.37 -9.85 18.27
C GLN A 205 -18.59 -9.99 16.76
N ARG A 206 -18.47 -8.89 16.01
CA ARG A 206 -18.67 -8.82 14.56
C ARG A 206 -17.37 -8.94 13.76
N LEU A 207 -16.20 -8.85 14.41
CA LEU A 207 -14.92 -9.04 13.73
C LEU A 207 -14.88 -10.39 13.00
N ARG A 208 -14.57 -10.36 11.71
CA ARG A 208 -14.39 -11.54 10.86
C ARG A 208 -13.16 -11.30 10.01
N PHE A 209 -12.10 -12.04 10.30
CA PHE A 209 -10.83 -11.93 9.60
C PHE A 209 -10.87 -12.68 8.27
N GLN A 210 -10.44 -12.01 7.21
CA GLN A 210 -10.31 -12.63 5.89
C GLN A 210 -9.16 -13.66 5.90
N PRO A 211 -9.43 -14.93 5.58
CA PRO A 211 -8.39 -15.94 5.49
C PRO A 211 -7.35 -15.57 4.43
N GLY A 212 -6.07 -15.68 4.79
CA GLY A 212 -4.97 -15.32 3.90
C GLY A 212 -4.47 -13.88 4.07
N GLU A 213 -5.31 -12.96 4.55
CA GLU A 213 -4.95 -11.57 4.81
C GLU A 213 -4.56 -11.34 6.28
N VAL A 214 -5.47 -11.66 7.19
CA VAL A 214 -5.34 -11.33 8.61
C VAL A 214 -5.15 -12.59 9.46
N GLY A 215 -4.04 -12.65 10.21
CA GLY A 215 -3.76 -13.71 11.18
C GLY A 215 -4.44 -13.46 12.54
N GLY A 216 -4.64 -12.19 12.88
CA GLY A 216 -5.37 -11.78 14.09
C GLY A 216 -5.28 -10.28 14.34
N LEU A 217 -5.89 -9.83 15.43
CA LEU A 217 -5.82 -8.44 15.90
C LEU A 217 -5.39 -8.46 17.37
N ALA A 218 -4.30 -7.77 17.68
CA ALA A 218 -3.75 -7.64 19.02
C ALA A 218 -4.10 -6.27 19.61
N LEU A 219 -4.60 -6.24 20.84
CA LEU A 219 -4.68 -5.00 21.62
C LEU A 219 -3.35 -4.80 22.34
N ILE A 220 -2.63 -3.73 22.01
CA ILE A 220 -1.28 -3.48 22.49
C ILE A 220 -1.23 -2.10 23.13
N ARG A 221 -0.53 -1.97 24.26
CA ARG A 221 -0.27 -0.66 24.84
C ARG A 221 0.59 0.18 23.90
N THR A 222 0.28 1.46 23.79
CA THR A 222 0.97 2.35 22.85
C THR A 222 2.46 2.50 23.17
N ASP A 223 2.83 2.48 24.45
CA ASP A 223 4.24 2.53 24.87
C ASP A 223 5.01 1.23 24.58
N GLU A 224 4.31 0.09 24.61
CA GLU A 224 4.87 -1.18 24.19
C GLU A 224 5.07 -1.24 22.67
N LEU A 225 4.09 -0.80 21.89
CA LEU A 225 4.21 -0.74 20.44
C LEU A 225 5.35 0.20 20.00
N ASP A 226 5.47 1.38 20.63
CA ASP A 226 6.56 2.32 20.39
C ASP A 226 7.95 1.68 20.64
N ARG A 227 8.06 0.92 21.74
CA ARG A 227 9.29 0.18 22.05
C ARG A 227 9.56 -0.95 21.05
N TRP A 228 8.54 -1.70 20.62
CA TRP A 228 8.73 -2.75 19.61
C TRP A 228 9.19 -2.18 18.27
N ILE A 229 8.62 -1.05 17.83
CA ILE A 229 9.07 -0.37 16.60
C ILE A 229 10.55 0.04 16.71
N GLN A 230 11.01 0.48 17.88
CA GLN A 230 12.40 0.92 18.08
C GLN A 230 13.40 -0.22 18.30
N GLU A 231 13.01 -1.28 19.00
CA GLU A 231 13.91 -2.34 19.47
C GLU A 231 13.77 -3.66 18.72
N ARG A 232 12.67 -3.84 17.98
CA ARG A 232 12.29 -5.07 17.26
C ARG A 232 11.62 -4.75 15.93
N SER A 233 12.20 -3.81 15.17
CA SER A 233 11.64 -3.36 13.89
C SER A 233 11.44 -4.51 12.90
N GLU A 234 12.21 -5.60 13.01
CA GLU A 234 12.05 -6.82 12.20
C GLU A 234 10.73 -7.58 12.45
N ASP A 235 10.08 -7.36 13.59
CA ASP A 235 8.80 -7.96 13.96
C ASP A 235 7.60 -7.08 13.57
N VAL A 236 7.85 -5.88 13.02
CA VAL A 236 6.84 -4.87 12.66
C VAL A 236 6.88 -4.59 11.15
N GLY A 237 5.72 -4.48 10.51
CA GLY A 237 5.58 -4.11 9.11
C GLY A 237 5.96 -2.64 8.86
N GLY A 238 6.32 -2.34 7.61
CA GLY A 238 6.67 -0.99 7.18
C GLY A 238 5.54 0.01 7.42
N GLY A 239 4.32 -0.33 7.00
CA GLY A 239 3.14 0.54 7.14
C GLY A 239 2.93 1.04 8.58
N MET A 240 2.97 0.14 9.57
CA MET A 240 2.95 0.51 10.99
C MET A 240 4.15 1.38 11.40
N SER A 241 5.37 0.93 11.11
CA SER A 241 6.59 1.62 11.53
C SER A 241 6.67 3.06 11.01
N GLU A 242 6.31 3.27 9.75
CA GLU A 242 6.36 4.56 9.06
C GLU A 242 5.23 5.51 9.47
N SER A 243 4.03 4.95 9.70
CA SER A 243 2.84 5.72 10.06
C SER A 243 2.79 6.08 11.54
N TRP A 244 3.52 5.36 12.40
CA TRP A 244 3.42 5.48 13.86
C TRP A 244 3.63 6.90 14.40
N LYS A 245 4.48 7.70 13.75
CA LYS A 245 4.66 9.12 14.12
C LYS A 245 3.35 9.91 14.09
N TYR A 246 2.46 9.64 13.13
CA TYR A 246 1.16 10.31 13.01
C TYR A 246 0.17 9.88 14.07
N TYR A 247 0.36 8.69 14.67
CA TYR A 247 -0.42 8.28 15.83
C TYR A 247 -0.02 9.07 17.09
N ARG A 248 1.28 9.29 17.28
CA ARG A 248 1.86 9.91 18.48
C ARG A 248 1.75 11.42 18.54
N ASP A 249 1.79 12.08 17.38
CA ASP A 249 1.86 13.54 17.28
C ASP A 249 0.46 14.21 17.31
N GLU A 250 -0.62 13.41 17.38
CA GLU A 250 -2.01 13.86 17.66
C GLU A 250 -2.30 14.01 19.16
#